data_AF-A0A1E4HUR2-F1
#
_entry.id   AF-A0A1E4HUR2-F1
#
_cell.length_a   1.000
_cell.length_b   1.000
_cell.length_c   1.000
_cell.angle_alpha   90.00
_cell.angle_beta   90.00
_cell.angle_gamma   90.00
#
_symmetry.space_group_name_H-M   'P 1'
#
loop_
_entity.id
_entity.type
_entity.pdbx_description
1 polymer ?
#
loop_
_entity_poly.entity_id
_entity_poly.type
_entity_poly.pdbx_seq_one_letter_code
_entity_poly.pdbx_strand_id
1 'polypeptide(L)'
;MGECAEHHGQVYGIVEPIWQQCGILADILTGTNPRARYLGSKPYTRLKVAGVAVASMGRIHSDDGDEVVQIIEERTGTYRKLIVRDDRLVGAVLVGDTGVSPDLARWLDRGDPLPTNRVDILCSGGAFAGVASADPEVCNCHHVRESTIAASIREGHRSIAEIGEATCAGTGCGSCRGQIARLLSAHAPAAKGSPALAASTS
;
A
#
# COMPACT_ATOMS: atom_id res chain seq x y z
N MET A 1 21.95 11.00 5.96
CA MET A 1 20.92 9.99 5.59
C MET A 1 20.09 9.72 6.81
N GLY A 2 18.80 9.43 6.63
CA GLY A 2 17.92 9.04 7.71
C GLY A 2 17.18 10.22 8.31
N GLU A 3 16.67 10.04 9.52
CA GLU A 3 15.81 11.01 10.20
C GLU A 3 16.51 12.34 10.51
N CYS A 4 17.85 12.34 10.58
CA CYS A 4 18.63 13.55 10.80
C CYS A 4 18.95 14.34 9.51
N ALA A 5 18.56 13.86 8.33
CA ALA A 5 18.85 14.51 7.07
C ALA A 5 17.71 15.45 6.64
N GLU A 6 18.07 16.72 6.44
CA GLU A 6 17.19 17.71 5.80
C GLU A 6 17.41 17.70 4.27
N HIS A 7 16.33 17.70 3.51
CA HIS A 7 16.34 17.78 2.06
C HIS A 7 15.36 18.85 1.58
N HIS A 8 15.87 19.89 0.91
CA HIS A 8 15.09 21.07 0.49
C HIS A 8 14.25 21.70 1.62
N GLY A 9 14.83 21.87 2.82
CA GLY A 9 14.13 22.44 3.97
C GLY A 9 13.17 21.49 4.69
N GLN A 10 13.09 20.21 4.26
CA GLN A 10 12.20 19.21 4.84
C GLN A 10 13.00 18.12 5.57
N VAL A 11 12.65 17.86 6.82
CA VAL A 11 12.99 16.62 7.54
C VAL A 11 11.76 15.71 7.50
N TYR A 12 11.93 14.45 7.08
CA TYR A 12 10.78 13.58 6.82
C TYR A 12 10.27 12.81 8.05
N GLY A 13 11.15 12.35 8.93
CA GLY A 13 10.76 11.65 10.18
C GLY A 13 9.95 10.37 9.99
N ILE A 14 10.04 9.72 8.83
CA ILE A 14 9.35 8.47 8.50
C ILE A 14 10.30 7.52 7.75
N VAL A 15 10.01 6.21 7.84
CA VAL A 15 10.91 5.14 7.38
C VAL A 15 11.08 5.10 5.85
N GLU A 16 10.01 5.37 5.09
CA GLU A 16 9.99 5.28 3.62
C GLU A 16 11.10 6.10 2.93
N PRO A 17 11.27 7.42 3.21
CA PRO A 17 12.40 8.21 2.76
C PRO A 17 13.77 7.63 3.09
N ILE A 18 13.91 6.93 4.22
CA ILE A 18 15.18 6.31 4.62
C ILE A 18 15.53 5.19 3.65
N TRP A 19 14.57 4.33 3.29
CA TRP A 19 14.80 3.27 2.29
C TRP A 19 15.19 3.83 0.93
N GLN A 20 14.50 4.88 0.48
CA GLN A 20 14.83 5.54 -0.79
C GLN A 20 16.23 6.15 -0.77
N GLN A 21 16.60 6.83 0.33
CA GLN A 21 17.95 7.38 0.51
C GLN A 21 19.02 6.27 0.58
N CYS A 22 18.73 5.15 1.26
CA CYS A 22 19.62 3.99 1.33
C CYS A 22 19.85 3.36 -0.04
N GLY A 23 18.78 3.16 -0.83
CA GLY A 23 18.88 2.61 -2.19
C GLY A 23 19.74 3.49 -3.08
N ILE A 24 19.52 4.81 -3.06
CA ILE A 24 20.32 5.77 -3.83
C ILE A 24 21.77 5.80 -3.38
N LEU A 25 22.04 5.73 -2.07
CA LEU A 25 23.41 5.67 -1.58
C LEU A 25 24.09 4.38 -2.01
N ALA A 26 23.40 3.24 -1.93
CA ALA A 26 23.92 1.95 -2.37
C ALA A 26 24.27 1.98 -3.86
N ASP A 27 23.39 2.55 -4.70
CA ASP A 27 23.63 2.72 -6.14
C ASP A 27 24.91 3.54 -6.43
N ILE A 28 25.14 4.60 -5.66
CA ILE A 28 26.32 5.46 -5.81
C ILE A 28 27.59 4.71 -5.36
N LEU A 29 27.57 4.10 -4.17
CA LEU A 29 28.74 3.45 -3.57
C LEU A 29 29.16 2.18 -4.32
N THR A 30 28.20 1.43 -4.86
CA THR A 30 28.47 0.21 -5.63
C THR A 30 28.84 0.47 -7.09
N GLY A 31 28.68 1.72 -7.56
CA GLY A 31 28.86 2.07 -8.96
C GLY A 31 27.73 1.62 -9.87
N THR A 32 26.64 1.05 -9.33
CA THR A 32 25.46 0.61 -10.10
C THR A 32 24.80 1.80 -10.82
N ASN A 33 24.65 2.94 -10.14
CA ASN A 33 24.23 4.19 -10.74
C ASN A 33 24.90 5.40 -10.04
N PRO A 34 26.11 5.80 -10.46
CA PRO A 34 26.86 6.89 -9.84
C PRO A 34 26.17 8.27 -9.95
N ARG A 35 25.18 8.39 -10.84
CA ARG A 35 24.41 9.63 -11.06
C ARG A 35 23.07 9.65 -10.33
N ALA A 36 22.73 8.63 -9.55
CA ALA A 36 21.50 8.62 -8.76
C ALA A 36 21.41 9.87 -7.86
N ARG A 37 20.21 10.45 -7.74
CA ARG A 37 19.94 11.62 -6.90
C ARG A 37 18.65 11.40 -6.16
N TYR A 38 18.66 11.72 -4.87
CA TYR A 38 17.43 11.80 -4.10
C TYR A 38 16.73 13.11 -4.44
N LEU A 39 15.46 13.03 -4.84
CA LEU A 39 14.66 14.18 -5.28
C LEU A 39 13.57 14.56 -4.27
N GLY A 40 13.61 13.96 -3.08
CA GLY A 40 12.57 14.08 -2.08
C GLY A 40 11.50 12.99 -2.22
N SER A 41 10.91 12.61 -1.08
CA SER A 41 9.84 11.61 -1.01
C SER A 41 8.48 12.28 -0.86
N LYS A 42 7.43 11.58 -1.28
CA LYS A 42 6.05 11.92 -0.93
C LYS A 42 5.72 11.23 0.40
N PRO A 43 5.34 11.97 1.46
CA PRO A 43 5.11 11.36 2.77
C PRO A 43 3.87 10.47 2.73
N TYR A 44 4.04 9.24 3.21
CA TYR A 44 2.97 8.26 3.42
C TYR A 44 3.15 7.61 4.79
N THR A 45 2.14 7.70 5.64
CA THR A 45 2.19 7.14 7.00
C THR A 45 0.91 6.38 7.29
N ARG A 46 1.03 5.12 7.68
CA ARG A 46 -0.09 4.33 8.21
C ARG A 46 0.21 3.92 9.65
N LEU A 47 -0.62 4.35 10.59
CA LEU A 47 -0.46 4.11 12.03
C LEU A 47 -1.63 3.28 12.55
N LYS A 48 -1.38 2.48 13.58
CA LYS A 48 -2.41 1.88 14.43
C LYS A 48 -2.31 2.54 15.79
N VAL A 49 -3.17 3.53 16.06
CA VAL A 49 -3.20 4.24 17.34
C VAL A 49 -4.48 3.85 18.05
N ALA A 50 -4.39 3.41 19.31
CA ALA A 50 -5.54 3.02 20.12
C ALA A 50 -6.51 2.01 19.45
N GLY A 51 -5.98 1.10 18.63
CA GLY A 51 -6.79 0.10 17.91
C GLY A 51 -7.49 0.63 16.65
N VAL A 52 -7.36 1.92 16.33
CA VAL A 52 -7.93 2.54 15.13
C VAL A 52 -6.88 2.56 14.02
N ALA A 53 -7.24 2.06 12.85
CA ALA A 53 -6.39 2.16 11.67
C ALA A 53 -6.44 3.58 11.11
N VAL A 54 -5.27 4.18 10.90
CA VAL A 54 -5.13 5.52 10.33
C VAL A 54 -4.15 5.46 9.16
N ALA A 55 -4.50 6.06 8.03
CA ALA A 55 -3.60 6.26 6.90
C ALA A 55 -3.62 7.74 6.50
N SER A 56 -2.46 8.33 6.27
CA SER A 56 -2.32 9.69 5.75
C SER A 56 -1.25 9.70 4.67
N MET A 57 -1.48 10.49 3.62
CA MET A 57 -0.57 10.60 2.50
C MET A 57 -0.64 11.98 1.87
N GLY A 58 0.50 12.50 1.42
CA GLY A 58 0.60 13.83 0.84
C GLY A 58 0.16 14.91 1.83
N ARG A 59 -0.64 15.86 1.36
CA ARG A 59 -1.15 16.97 2.16
C ARG A 59 -2.29 16.52 3.08
N ILE A 60 -2.32 17.06 4.30
CA ILE A 60 -3.44 16.85 5.24
C ILE A 60 -4.35 18.08 5.36
N HIS A 61 -3.80 19.25 5.04
CA HIS A 61 -4.51 20.54 4.96
C HIS A 61 -4.65 20.94 3.50
N SER A 62 -5.82 21.46 3.15
CA SER A 62 -6.15 22.06 1.86
C SER A 62 -5.81 23.54 1.87
N ASP A 63 -5.39 24.07 0.73
CA ASP A 63 -5.28 25.52 0.47
C ASP A 63 -6.45 25.99 -0.41
N ASP A 64 -6.49 27.30 -0.65
CA ASP A 64 -7.34 27.91 -1.66
C ASP A 64 -7.13 27.26 -3.04
N GLY A 65 -8.23 26.92 -3.71
CA GLY A 65 -8.23 26.25 -5.01
C GLY A 65 -8.21 24.71 -4.94
N ASP A 66 -8.08 24.11 -3.76
CA ASP A 66 -8.22 22.67 -3.59
C ASP A 66 -9.70 22.23 -3.55
N GLU A 67 -10.02 21.17 -4.27
CA GLU A 67 -11.25 20.42 -4.09
C GLU A 67 -11.07 19.46 -2.89
N VAL A 68 -12.02 19.48 -1.96
CA VAL A 68 -12.03 18.60 -0.78
C VAL A 68 -13.26 17.71 -0.80
N VAL A 69 -13.04 16.41 -0.68
CA VAL A 69 -14.11 15.40 -0.64
C VAL A 69 -13.95 14.58 0.63
N GLN A 70 -15.01 14.46 1.43
CA GLN A 70 -14.95 13.75 2.71
C GLN A 70 -16.19 12.91 3.00
N ILE A 71 -15.97 11.78 3.67
CA ILE A 71 -17.00 10.89 4.23
C ILE A 71 -16.75 10.76 5.72
N ILE A 72 -17.81 10.96 6.51
CA ILE A 72 -17.81 10.79 7.96
C ILE A 72 -18.96 9.84 8.29
N GLU A 73 -18.66 8.72 8.95
CA GLU A 73 -19.67 7.79 9.45
C GLU A 73 -19.42 7.52 10.94
N GLU A 74 -20.21 8.18 11.78
CA GLU A 74 -19.99 8.23 13.24
C GLU A 74 -20.16 6.86 13.89
N ARG A 75 -21.14 6.07 13.45
CA ARG A 75 -21.44 4.75 14.04
C ARG A 75 -20.26 3.77 13.91
N THR A 76 -19.48 3.89 12.84
CA THR A 76 -18.31 3.04 12.60
C THR A 76 -16.99 3.73 12.94
N GLY A 77 -17.03 5.01 13.34
CA GLY A 77 -15.84 5.82 13.55
C GLY A 77 -15.01 6.01 12.28
N THR A 78 -15.64 5.98 11.10
CA THR A 78 -14.94 6.10 9.81
C THR A 78 -14.84 7.56 9.40
N TYR A 79 -13.63 8.00 9.06
CA TYR A 79 -13.39 9.29 8.43
C TYR A 79 -12.48 9.10 7.21
N ARG A 80 -12.89 9.62 6.06
CA ARG A 80 -12.09 9.60 4.83
C ARG A 80 -12.10 10.99 4.20
N LYS A 81 -10.95 11.51 3.83
CA LYS A 81 -10.78 12.81 3.17
C LYS A 81 -9.81 12.68 2.01
N LEU A 82 -10.16 13.29 0.88
CA LEU A 82 -9.29 13.55 -0.27
C LEU A 82 -9.09 15.05 -0.40
N ILE A 83 -7.90 15.42 -0.88
CA ILE A 83 -7.54 16.77 -1.32
C ILE A 83 -7.07 16.64 -2.76
N VAL A 84 -7.74 17.35 -3.65
CA VAL A 84 -7.56 17.26 -5.10
C VAL A 84 -7.21 18.64 -5.64
N ARG A 85 -6.21 18.69 -6.53
CA ARG A 85 -5.80 19.89 -7.25
C ARG A 85 -5.56 19.54 -8.71
N ASP A 86 -6.10 20.32 -9.63
CA ASP A 86 -5.97 20.10 -11.08
C ASP A 86 -6.31 18.65 -11.49
N ASP A 87 -7.45 18.14 -10.98
CA ASP A 87 -7.92 16.76 -11.14
C ASP A 87 -6.99 15.67 -10.59
N ARG A 88 -5.96 15.99 -9.81
CA ARG A 88 -4.98 15.04 -9.26
C ARG A 88 -5.03 14.97 -7.75
N LEU A 89 -4.79 13.78 -7.21
CA LEU A 89 -4.70 13.58 -5.76
C LEU A 89 -3.44 14.26 -5.21
N VAL A 90 -3.60 15.21 -4.28
CA VAL A 90 -2.48 15.84 -3.57
C VAL A 90 -2.44 15.48 -2.09
N GLY A 91 -3.51 14.89 -1.55
CA GLY A 91 -3.56 14.50 -0.15
C GLY A 91 -4.72 13.58 0.18
N ALA A 92 -4.54 12.71 1.18
CA ALA A 92 -5.63 11.94 1.75
C ALA A 92 -5.42 11.61 3.24
N VAL A 93 -6.53 11.49 3.97
CA VAL A 93 -6.58 11.06 5.37
C VAL A 93 -7.69 10.03 5.52
N LEU A 94 -7.37 8.87 6.09
CA LEU A 94 -8.30 7.78 6.37
C LEU A 94 -8.17 7.40 7.84
N VAL A 95 -9.31 7.21 8.53
CA VAL A 95 -9.42 6.77 9.92
C VAL A 95 -10.53 5.72 10.00
N GLY A 96 -10.31 4.69 10.80
CA GLY A 96 -11.24 3.56 10.97
C GLY A 96 -11.02 2.52 9.87
N ASP A 97 -11.55 2.77 8.67
CA ASP A 97 -11.33 1.93 7.50
C ASP A 97 -10.32 2.56 6.54
N THR A 98 -9.20 1.85 6.36
CA THR A 98 -8.08 2.27 5.50
C THR A 98 -7.94 1.39 4.25
N GLY A 99 -8.93 0.55 3.92
CA GLY A 99 -8.85 -0.42 2.83
C GLY A 99 -8.48 0.17 1.46
N VAL A 100 -8.88 1.42 1.20
CA VAL A 100 -8.62 2.14 -0.06
C VAL A 100 -7.24 2.80 -0.15
N SER A 101 -6.48 2.83 0.95
CA SER A 101 -5.19 3.56 0.95
C SER A 101 -4.10 3.06 -0.01
N PRO A 102 -4.04 1.78 -0.43
CA PRO A 102 -3.11 1.37 -1.49
C PRO A 102 -3.41 2.05 -2.83
N ASP A 103 -4.67 2.16 -3.22
CA ASP A 103 -5.07 2.80 -4.48
C ASP A 103 -4.82 4.31 -4.44
N LEU A 104 -5.13 4.96 -3.31
CA LEU A 104 -4.81 6.37 -3.09
C LEU A 104 -3.31 6.64 -3.15
N ALA A 105 -2.48 5.77 -2.57
CA ALA A 105 -1.02 5.90 -2.67
C ALA A 105 -0.56 5.85 -4.13
N ARG A 106 -1.10 4.92 -4.93
CA ARG A 106 -0.77 4.81 -6.36
C ARG A 106 -1.16 6.05 -7.15
N TRP A 107 -2.35 6.62 -6.90
CA TRP A 107 -2.75 7.88 -7.55
C TRP A 107 -1.85 9.04 -7.14
N LEU A 108 -1.50 9.14 -5.85
CA LEU A 108 -0.59 10.18 -5.37
C LEU A 108 0.81 10.05 -6.01
N ASP A 109 1.33 8.83 -6.14
CA ASP A 109 2.65 8.58 -6.68
C ASP A 109 2.73 8.88 -8.18
N ARG A 110 1.78 8.37 -8.96
CA ARG A 110 1.70 8.58 -10.42
C ARG A 110 1.25 9.98 -10.79
N GLY A 111 0.43 10.60 -9.94
CA GLY A 111 -0.24 11.85 -10.22
C GLY A 111 -1.29 11.73 -11.32
N ASP A 112 -1.82 10.54 -11.64
CA ASP A 112 -2.82 10.39 -12.70
C ASP A 112 -4.10 11.20 -12.40
N PRO A 113 -4.83 11.69 -13.42
CA PRO A 113 -6.13 12.31 -13.22
C PRO A 113 -7.10 11.35 -12.51
N LEU A 114 -7.80 11.87 -11.51
CA LEU A 114 -8.81 11.16 -10.75
C LEU A 114 -10.11 11.02 -11.57
N PRO A 115 -10.90 9.95 -11.36
CA PRO A 115 -12.24 9.80 -11.91
C PRO A 115 -13.18 10.93 -11.48
N THR A 116 -14.07 11.39 -12.36
CA THR A 116 -14.99 12.52 -12.10
C THR A 116 -15.82 12.34 -10.82
N ASN A 117 -16.32 11.13 -10.55
CA ASN A 117 -17.01 10.86 -9.30
C ASN A 117 -16.00 10.54 -8.18
N ARG A 118 -15.64 11.57 -7.40
CA ARG A 118 -14.69 11.44 -6.29
C ARG A 118 -15.21 10.61 -5.12
N VAL A 119 -16.53 10.58 -4.92
CA VAL A 119 -17.14 9.86 -3.80
C VAL A 119 -16.96 8.35 -3.96
N ASP A 120 -17.04 7.85 -5.20
CA ASP A 120 -16.82 6.43 -5.49
C ASP A 120 -15.41 5.97 -5.08
N ILE A 121 -14.41 6.85 -5.20
CA ILE A 121 -13.03 6.58 -4.74
C ILE A 121 -13.01 6.30 -3.24
N LEU A 122 -13.82 7.04 -2.47
CA LEU A 122 -13.90 6.91 -1.02
C LEU A 122 -14.83 5.77 -0.57
N CYS A 123 -15.85 5.42 -1.35
CA CYS A 123 -16.82 4.38 -1.00
C CYS A 123 -16.39 2.97 -1.42
N SER A 124 -15.57 2.83 -2.45
CA SER A 124 -15.24 1.54 -3.06
C SER A 124 -14.29 0.73 -2.18
N GLY A 125 -14.83 -0.10 -1.29
CA GLY A 125 -14.11 -1.19 -0.62
C GLY A 125 -13.69 -2.35 -1.55
N GLY A 126 -13.43 -2.07 -2.84
CA GLY A 126 -13.07 -3.05 -3.86
C GLY A 126 -13.56 -2.65 -5.25
N ALA A 127 -12.67 -2.80 -6.24
CA ALA A 127 -12.88 -2.62 -7.68
C ALA A 127 -12.75 -1.19 -8.25
N PHE A 128 -11.52 -0.68 -8.27
CA PHE A 128 -11.06 0.04 -9.47
C PHE A 128 -10.30 -0.94 -10.37
N ALA A 129 -10.90 -1.28 -11.52
CA ALA A 129 -10.21 -1.88 -12.65
C ALA A 129 -9.35 -0.81 -13.35
N GLY A 130 -8.35 -0.29 -12.64
CA GLY A 130 -7.28 0.51 -13.24
C GLY A 130 -6.26 -0.43 -13.87
N VAL A 131 -5.89 -0.17 -15.13
CA VAL A 131 -4.94 -0.94 -15.96
C VAL A 131 -4.02 -1.82 -15.13
N ALA A 132 -4.26 -3.13 -15.21
CA ALA A 132 -3.45 -4.12 -14.51
C ALA A 132 -1.99 -3.91 -14.89
N SER A 133 -1.23 -3.35 -13.96
CA SER A 133 0.23 -3.39 -14.01
C SER A 133 0.61 -4.87 -14.14
N ALA A 134 1.46 -5.21 -15.11
CA ALA A 134 1.87 -6.60 -15.32
C ALA A 134 2.47 -7.24 -14.04
N ASP A 135 3.01 -6.41 -13.13
CA ASP A 135 3.51 -6.86 -11.83
C ASP A 135 3.26 -5.79 -10.73
N PRO A 136 2.07 -5.79 -10.09
CA PRO A 136 1.69 -4.78 -9.12
C PRO A 136 2.45 -4.92 -7.80
N GLU A 137 2.67 -3.79 -7.11
CA GLU A 137 3.25 -3.79 -5.76
C GLU A 137 2.19 -4.25 -4.74
N VAL A 138 2.55 -5.24 -3.93
CA VAL A 138 1.68 -5.84 -2.90
C VAL A 138 1.98 -5.26 -1.52
N CYS A 139 3.26 -5.05 -1.19
CA CYS A 139 3.69 -4.54 0.11
C CYS A 139 4.42 -3.20 -0.02
N ASN A 140 3.72 -2.09 0.24
CA ASN A 140 4.31 -0.74 0.17
C ASN A 140 5.39 -0.48 1.23
N CYS A 141 5.41 -1.18 2.36
CA CYS A 141 6.43 -0.96 3.41
C CYS A 141 7.80 -1.53 3.05
N HIS A 142 7.82 -2.55 2.18
CA HIS A 142 9.03 -3.29 1.82
C HIS A 142 9.19 -3.38 0.29
N HIS A 143 8.38 -2.62 -0.45
CA HIS A 143 8.28 -2.62 -1.92
C HIS A 143 8.24 -4.00 -2.56
N VAL A 144 7.50 -4.93 -1.96
CA VAL A 144 7.41 -6.30 -2.46
C VAL A 144 6.32 -6.39 -3.52
N ARG A 145 6.68 -6.89 -4.70
CA ARG A 145 5.80 -7.08 -5.86
C ARG A 145 5.10 -8.42 -5.83
N GLU A 146 4.00 -8.53 -6.58
CA GLU A 146 3.24 -9.77 -6.72
C GLU A 146 4.09 -10.91 -7.26
N SER A 147 4.96 -10.65 -8.23
CA SER A 147 5.90 -11.63 -8.79
C SER A 147 6.83 -12.24 -7.72
N THR A 148 7.32 -11.42 -6.80
CA THR A 148 8.17 -11.85 -5.67
C THR A 148 7.38 -12.76 -4.71
N ILE A 149 6.15 -12.38 -4.38
CA ILE A 149 5.27 -13.21 -3.56
C ILE A 149 4.96 -14.54 -4.27
N ALA A 150 4.61 -14.49 -5.55
CA ALA A 150 4.31 -15.69 -6.35
C ALA A 150 5.54 -16.61 -6.49
N ALA A 151 6.74 -16.07 -6.64
CA ALA A 151 7.98 -16.83 -6.62
C ALA A 151 8.19 -17.53 -5.28
N SER A 152 8.02 -16.81 -4.17
CA SER A 152 8.11 -17.36 -2.81
C SER A 152 7.08 -18.47 -2.57
N ILE A 153 5.86 -18.34 -3.11
CA ILE A 153 4.86 -19.41 -3.08
C ILE A 153 5.31 -20.62 -3.92
N ARG A 154 5.90 -20.41 -5.10
CA ARG A 154 6.42 -21.53 -5.91
C ARG A 154 7.56 -22.29 -5.22
N GLU A 155 8.36 -21.61 -4.40
CA GLU A 155 9.42 -22.22 -3.58
C GLU A 155 8.90 -23.06 -2.41
N GLY A 156 7.60 -22.98 -2.10
CA GLY A 156 6.94 -23.85 -1.12
C GLY A 156 6.41 -23.14 0.12
N HIS A 157 6.56 -21.83 0.24
CA HIS A 157 5.96 -21.07 1.35
C HIS A 157 4.42 -21.06 1.22
N ARG A 158 3.72 -21.42 2.30
CA ARG A 158 2.26 -21.65 2.31
C ARG A 158 1.53 -20.84 3.37
N SER A 159 2.24 -20.08 4.19
CA SER A 159 1.67 -19.19 5.20
C SER A 159 2.15 -17.74 5.02
N ILE A 160 1.36 -16.80 5.56
CA ILE A 160 1.74 -15.37 5.58
C ILE A 160 3.05 -15.18 6.36
N ALA A 161 3.28 -15.99 7.41
CA ALA A 161 4.49 -15.92 8.21
C ALA A 161 5.73 -16.31 7.39
N GLU A 162 5.69 -17.46 6.70
CA GLU A 162 6.78 -17.91 5.83
C GLU A 162 7.06 -16.94 4.68
N ILE A 163 6.00 -16.40 4.04
CA ILE A 163 6.15 -15.36 3.02
C ILE A 163 6.82 -14.10 3.62
N GLY A 164 6.45 -13.72 4.84
CA GLY A 164 7.02 -12.59 5.54
C GLY A 164 8.50 -12.80 5.91
N GLU A 165 8.90 -14.02 6.26
CA GLU A 165 10.31 -14.36 6.49
C GLU A 165 11.12 -14.30 5.20
N ALA A 166 10.58 -14.83 4.09
CA ALA A 166 11.29 -14.88 2.81
C ALA A 166 11.37 -13.52 2.08
N THR A 167 10.35 -12.67 2.23
CA THR A 167 10.20 -11.45 1.42
C THR A 167 10.09 -10.16 2.21
N CYS A 168 10.04 -10.23 3.55
CA CYS A 168 9.64 -9.14 4.44
C CYS A 168 8.19 -8.63 4.25
N ALA A 169 7.43 -9.16 3.30
CA ALA A 169 6.06 -8.72 3.07
C ALA A 169 5.17 -9.01 4.28
N GLY A 170 4.47 -7.99 4.76
CA GLY A 170 3.54 -8.14 5.87
C GLY A 170 4.19 -8.13 7.26
N THR A 171 5.49 -7.85 7.39
CA THR A 171 6.14 -7.69 8.70
C THR A 171 6.05 -6.25 9.25
N GLY A 172 5.93 -5.24 8.37
CA GLY A 172 5.73 -3.83 8.72
C GLY A 172 4.31 -3.47 9.18
N CYS A 173 3.55 -2.72 8.37
CA CYS A 173 2.21 -2.24 8.78
C CYS A 173 1.10 -3.33 8.74
N GLY A 174 1.36 -4.44 8.03
CA GLY A 174 0.45 -5.57 7.91
C GLY A 174 -0.73 -5.39 6.94
N SER A 175 -0.86 -4.27 6.23
CA SER A 175 -2.00 -4.02 5.31
C SER A 175 -2.07 -5.00 4.14
N CYS A 176 -0.92 -5.50 3.70
CA CYS A 176 -0.82 -6.44 2.58
C CYS A 176 -1.19 -7.88 2.96
N ARG A 177 -1.35 -8.21 4.26
CA ARG A 177 -1.63 -9.59 4.70
C ARG A 177 -2.91 -10.18 4.08
N GLY A 178 -3.94 -9.37 3.90
CA GLY A 178 -5.18 -9.80 3.21
C GLY A 178 -4.97 -10.11 1.73
N GLN A 179 -4.14 -9.32 1.04
CA GLN A 179 -3.78 -9.57 -0.36
C GLN A 179 -2.85 -10.80 -0.49
N ILE A 180 -1.88 -10.96 0.41
CA ILE A 180 -1.02 -12.15 0.48
C ILE A 180 -1.88 -13.41 0.71
N ALA A 181 -2.86 -13.36 1.61
CA ALA A 181 -3.79 -14.47 1.83
C ALA A 181 -4.56 -14.85 0.55
N ARG A 182 -5.01 -13.86 -0.24
CA ARG A 182 -5.66 -14.12 -1.53
C ARG A 182 -4.71 -14.76 -2.53
N LEU A 183 -3.46 -14.28 -2.62
CA LEU A 183 -2.44 -14.85 -3.50
C LEU A 183 -2.08 -16.29 -3.12
N LEU A 184 -1.97 -16.58 -1.82
CA LEU A 184 -1.78 -17.94 -1.28
C LEU A 184 -2.93 -18.87 -1.70
N SER A 185 -4.19 -18.41 -1.56
CA SER A 185 -5.34 -19.19 -1.99
C SER A 185 -5.39 -19.40 -3.52
N ALA A 186 -5.01 -18.40 -4.30
CA ALA A 186 -5.02 -18.47 -5.77
C ALA A 186 -3.95 -19.42 -6.33
N HIS A 187 -2.81 -19.56 -5.63
CA HIS A 187 -1.69 -20.42 -6.03
C HIS A 187 -1.63 -21.75 -5.25
N ALA A 188 -2.64 -22.03 -4.40
CA ALA A 188 -2.75 -23.31 -3.73
C ALA A 188 -2.95 -24.42 -4.78
N PRO A 189 -2.26 -25.57 -4.65
CA PRO A 189 -2.53 -26.71 -5.52
C PRO A 189 -4.01 -27.10 -5.36
N ALA A 190 -4.71 -27.31 -6.48
CA ALA A 190 -6.11 -27.72 -6.47
C ALA A 190 -6.29 -28.91 -5.51
N ALA A 191 -7.18 -28.74 -4.52
CA ALA A 191 -7.44 -29.77 -3.54
C ALA A 191 -7.85 -31.07 -4.25
N LYS A 192 -7.06 -32.15 -4.06
CA LYS A 192 -7.55 -33.50 -4.37
C LYS A 192 -8.78 -33.73 -3.51
N GLY A 193 -9.92 -33.97 -4.17
CA GLY A 193 -11.22 -34.13 -3.51
C GLY A 193 -11.19 -35.16 -2.39
N SER A 194 -11.83 -34.82 -1.27
CA SER A 194 -12.08 -35.76 -0.19
C SER A 194 -12.97 -36.93 -0.68
N PRO A 195 -12.74 -38.15 -0.18
CA PRO A 195 -13.56 -39.30 -0.55
C PRO A 195 -15.00 -39.12 -0.04
N ALA A 196 -15.96 -39.46 -0.90
CA ALA A 196 -17.38 -39.50 -0.60
C ALA A 196 -17.65 -40.40 0.62
N LEU A 197 -18.37 -39.85 1.59
CA LEU A 197 -18.88 -40.59 2.74
C LEU A 197 -19.92 -41.62 2.23
N ALA A 198 -19.58 -42.90 2.32
CA ALA A 198 -20.50 -43.99 2.01
C ALA A 198 -21.67 -43.98 3.00
N ALA A 199 -22.89 -43.96 2.47
CA ALA A 199 -24.10 -44.17 3.24
C ALA A 199 -24.18 -45.65 3.65
N SER A 200 -24.21 -45.91 4.96
CA SER A 200 -24.52 -47.22 5.52
C SER A 200 -26.00 -47.28 5.85
N THR A 201 -26.74 -48.08 5.09
CA THR A 201 -28.07 -48.58 5.40
C THR A 201 -28.02 -49.59 6.55
N SER A 202 -28.89 -49.43 7.54
CA SER A 202 -29.54 -50.51 8.31
C SER A 202 -30.78 -49.94 8.98
#